data_AF-A0A927G6A4-F1
#
_entry.id   AF-A0A927G6A4-F1
#
_cell.length_a   1.000
_cell.length_b   1.000
_cell.length_c   1.000
_cell.angle_alpha   90.00
_cell.angle_beta   90.00
_cell.angle_gamma   90.00
#
_symmetry.space_group_name_H-M   'P 1'
#
loop_
_entity.id
_entity.type
_entity.pdbx_description
1 polymer ?
#
loop_
_entity_poly.entity_id
_entity_poly.type
_entity_poly.pdbx_seq_one_letter_code
_entity_poly.pdbx_strand_id
1 'polypeptide(L)'
;MRVLVVGSPGPTLPDAAWLPVPGPRGPRSRWGVAGDVPSSQDVARSWRQSSGAGTEAITLAAVGQPFLDAVSRVAPEALAGVVEVPDGADVPVALRRSRVTGTVYADASQLPAERGAAREAGTDARGASWRDAPRSSGAVGRLVALAVDAARASDGRPGRVVLATGGARSHDAGAGMVRVLAGEVADGGGVGAGRADAAHELRAARDALGGARLVAAVATDVPLLGLHGASATLADHGVDGAVAQDLERELGAVAARTAAAVDGIAPGGAGSVVGRDLLARADARLAGLPGAGSGGGLGFAVAALGGQLTPALHVLAHDVGLDALLADADLAVVVTAEVGAHELGEGAVREVAARAAQHAVPVIALARTVVAGRREQAAAGLSGTYAWGGDDPHALVDRVARTWARG
;
A
#
# COMPACT_ATOMS: atom_id res chain seq x y z
N MET A 1 19.61 13.57 -25.64
CA MET A 1 18.57 12.68 -25.09
C MET A 1 18.81 12.46 -23.60
N ARG A 2 17.86 12.88 -22.76
CA ARG A 2 17.73 12.58 -21.34
C ARG A 2 16.68 11.47 -21.18
N VAL A 3 17.03 10.38 -20.51
CA VAL A 3 16.16 9.22 -20.33
C VAL A 3 15.92 8.98 -18.85
N LEU A 4 14.65 9.01 -18.46
CA LEU A 4 14.23 8.66 -17.11
C LEU A 4 13.87 7.17 -17.06
N VAL A 5 14.57 6.41 -16.23
CA VAL A 5 14.31 4.99 -16.00
C VAL A 5 13.58 4.83 -14.67
N VAL A 6 12.37 4.31 -14.72
CA VAL A 6 11.52 4.07 -13.55
C VAL A 6 11.42 2.57 -13.30
N GLY A 7 11.90 2.12 -12.14
CA GLY A 7 11.79 0.74 -11.71
C GLY A 7 10.51 0.51 -10.92
N SER A 8 9.77 -0.53 -11.29
CA SER A 8 8.67 -1.10 -10.51
C SER A 8 9.14 -2.45 -9.98
N PRO A 9 9.82 -2.51 -8.82
CA PRO A 9 10.16 -3.79 -8.22
C PRO A 9 8.84 -4.53 -8.01
N GLY A 10 8.81 -5.80 -8.42
CA GLY A 10 7.66 -6.64 -8.17
C GLY A 10 7.29 -6.61 -6.68
N PRO A 11 6.04 -6.95 -6.33
CA PRO A 11 5.66 -7.14 -4.92
C PRO A 11 6.71 -7.99 -4.22
N THR A 12 7.25 -7.53 -3.09
CA THR A 12 7.86 -8.45 -2.15
C THR A 12 6.73 -9.35 -1.66
N LEU A 13 6.73 -10.63 -2.06
CA LEU A 13 5.82 -11.62 -1.49
C LEU A 13 5.96 -11.52 0.03
N PRO A 14 4.87 -11.27 0.78
CA PRO A 14 4.98 -11.25 2.24
C PRO A 14 5.48 -12.63 2.68
N ASP A 15 6.48 -12.65 3.58
CA ASP A 15 6.91 -13.88 4.25
C ASP A 15 5.69 -14.67 4.75
N ALA A 16 5.82 -15.99 4.79
CA ALA A 16 4.88 -17.09 5.04
C ALA A 16 3.65 -16.94 5.96
N ALA A 17 3.33 -15.79 6.55
CA ALA A 17 2.29 -15.66 7.56
C ALA A 17 0.90 -16.04 7.08
N TRP A 18 0.56 -15.94 5.80
CA TRP A 18 -0.75 -16.40 5.31
C TRP A 18 -0.72 -17.73 4.55
N LEU A 19 0.43 -18.41 4.44
CA LEU A 19 0.50 -19.64 3.65
C LEU A 19 -0.33 -20.78 4.29
N PRO A 20 -1.17 -21.49 3.52
CA PRO A 20 -1.58 -22.83 3.86
C PRO A 20 -0.43 -23.80 3.57
N VAL A 21 -0.53 -24.98 4.17
CA VAL A 21 0.30 -26.18 3.91
C VAL A 21 0.49 -26.39 2.38
N PRO A 22 1.67 -26.84 1.90
CA PRO A 22 1.99 -26.88 0.47
C PRO A 22 0.99 -27.73 -0.33
N GLY A 23 0.24 -27.10 -1.23
CA GLY A 23 -0.58 -27.75 -2.25
C GLY A 23 0.09 -27.71 -3.64
N PRO A 24 -0.28 -28.59 -4.59
CA PRO A 24 0.43 -28.78 -5.86
C PRO A 24 0.29 -27.64 -6.88
N ARG A 25 -0.43 -26.56 -6.55
CA ARG A 25 -0.52 -25.33 -7.35
C ARG A 25 -0.31 -24.15 -6.41
N GLY A 26 0.86 -23.52 -6.49
CA GLY A 26 1.15 -22.30 -5.75
C GLY A 26 0.17 -21.18 -6.11
N PRO A 27 -0.08 -20.22 -5.20
CA PRO A 27 -1.01 -19.13 -5.45
C PRO A 27 -0.58 -18.30 -6.67
N ARG A 28 -1.53 -18.00 -7.56
CA ARG A 28 -1.34 -16.95 -8.57
C ARG A 28 -1.55 -15.62 -7.85
N SER A 29 -0.47 -14.89 -7.60
CA SER A 29 -0.59 -13.59 -6.96
C SER A 29 -1.24 -12.59 -7.94
N ARG A 30 -2.21 -11.80 -7.46
CA ARG A 30 -2.75 -10.62 -8.18
C ARG A 30 -1.69 -9.58 -8.57
N TRP A 31 -0.51 -9.70 -7.98
CA TRP A 31 0.63 -8.79 -8.13
C TRP A 31 1.67 -9.27 -9.16
N GLY A 32 1.34 -10.32 -9.93
CA GLY A 32 2.24 -10.92 -10.90
C GLY A 32 3.19 -11.96 -10.30
N VAL A 33 4.11 -12.47 -11.11
CA VAL A 33 5.11 -13.46 -10.69
C VAL A 33 6.38 -12.71 -10.27
N ALA A 34 6.79 -12.85 -9.01
CA ALA A 34 8.10 -12.42 -8.54
C ALA A 34 9.18 -13.05 -9.42
N GLY A 35 10.02 -12.24 -10.04
CA GLY A 35 11.12 -12.69 -10.89
C GLY A 35 12.23 -11.67 -10.86
N ASP A 36 13.42 -12.08 -11.33
CA ASP A 36 14.60 -11.21 -11.46
C ASP A 36 14.34 -10.11 -12.49
N VAL A 37 13.72 -9.02 -12.03
CA VAL A 37 13.61 -7.76 -12.76
C VAL A 37 14.88 -6.97 -12.48
N PRO A 38 15.63 -6.55 -13.51
CA PRO A 38 16.82 -5.74 -13.29
C PRO A 38 16.44 -4.42 -12.60
N SER A 39 17.30 -3.94 -11.71
CA SER A 39 17.07 -2.66 -11.04
C SER A 39 17.02 -1.51 -12.06
N SER A 40 16.27 -0.45 -11.76
CA SER A 40 16.25 0.75 -12.60
C SER A 40 17.63 1.38 -12.76
N GLN A 41 18.49 1.25 -11.76
CA GLN A 41 19.88 1.71 -11.81
C GLN A 41 20.72 0.91 -12.81
N ASP A 42 20.57 -0.42 -12.82
CA ASP A 42 21.30 -1.27 -13.77
C ASP A 42 20.82 -1.07 -15.20
N VAL A 43 19.51 -0.91 -15.40
CA VAL A 43 18.94 -0.55 -16.72
C VAL A 43 19.43 0.83 -17.15
N ALA A 44 19.42 1.84 -16.27
CA ALA A 44 19.94 3.17 -16.59
C ALA A 44 21.44 3.16 -16.92
N ARG A 45 22.23 2.29 -16.28
CA ARG A 45 23.66 2.12 -16.57
C ARG A 45 23.85 1.48 -17.96
N SER A 46 23.18 0.37 -18.24
CA SER A 46 23.25 -0.30 -19.55
C SER A 46 22.73 0.59 -20.68
N TRP A 47 21.63 1.32 -20.45
CA TRP A 47 21.09 2.26 -21.42
C TRP A 47 22.10 3.36 -21.78
N ARG A 48 22.76 3.95 -20.76
CA ARG A 48 23.81 4.97 -20.96
C ARG A 48 24.98 4.42 -21.77
N GLN A 49 25.45 3.22 -21.44
CA GLN A 49 26.56 2.57 -22.14
C GLN A 49 26.22 2.30 -23.62
N SER A 50 24.99 1.88 -23.91
CA SER A 50 24.55 1.51 -25.26
C SER A 50 24.19 2.69 -26.16
N SER A 51 23.77 3.82 -25.61
CA SER A 51 23.26 4.97 -26.38
C SER A 51 24.06 6.26 -26.24
N GLY A 52 24.85 6.41 -25.17
CA GLY A 52 25.46 7.69 -24.79
C GLY A 52 24.46 8.72 -24.20
N ALA A 53 23.19 8.35 -24.01
CA ALA A 53 22.18 9.25 -23.44
C ALA A 53 22.46 9.57 -21.96
N GLY A 54 22.05 10.77 -21.52
CA GLY A 54 21.99 11.08 -20.09
C GLY A 54 20.88 10.26 -19.45
N THR A 55 21.18 9.52 -18.38
CA THR A 55 20.19 8.65 -17.72
C THR A 55 20.00 9.03 -16.26
N GLU A 56 18.76 9.01 -15.81
CA GLU A 56 18.40 9.12 -14.41
C GLU A 56 17.50 7.95 -14.01
N ALA A 57 17.70 7.39 -12.82
CA ALA A 57 16.95 6.24 -12.33
C ALA A 57 16.19 6.60 -11.06
N ILE A 58 14.93 6.19 -11.00
CA ILE A 58 14.12 6.21 -9.78
C ILE A 58 13.38 4.87 -9.61
N THR A 59 12.80 4.69 -8.43
CA THR A 59 12.00 3.51 -8.08
C THR A 59 10.62 3.98 -7.63
N LEU A 60 9.57 3.33 -8.11
CA LEU A 60 8.21 3.46 -7.58
C LEU A 60 7.79 2.09 -7.06
N ALA A 61 7.51 2.00 -5.77
CA ALA A 61 7.09 0.76 -5.13
C ALA A 61 5.92 1.01 -4.19
N ALA A 62 4.86 0.21 -4.27
CA ALA A 62 3.67 0.46 -3.47
C ALA A 62 3.78 -0.04 -2.01
N VAL A 63 4.75 -0.91 -1.72
CA VAL A 63 4.84 -1.68 -0.46
C VAL A 63 6.28 -1.97 -0.06
N GLY A 64 6.47 -2.31 1.21
CA GLY A 64 7.69 -2.95 1.70
C GLY A 64 8.89 -2.01 1.84
N GLN A 65 10.05 -2.63 2.10
CA GLN A 65 11.33 -1.93 2.07
C GLN A 65 11.58 -1.13 0.78
N PRO A 66 11.19 -1.62 -0.43
CA PRO A 66 11.33 -0.81 -1.65
C PRO A 66 10.57 0.52 -1.62
N PHE A 67 9.45 0.62 -0.89
CA PHE A 67 8.75 1.90 -0.68
C PHE A 67 9.60 2.87 0.17
N LEU A 68 10.17 2.39 1.29
CA LEU A 68 11.04 3.20 2.15
C LEU A 68 12.35 3.60 1.45
N ASP A 69 12.88 2.74 0.60
CA ASP A 69 14.07 3.03 -0.19
C ASP A 69 13.77 4.06 -1.29
N ALA A 70 12.59 3.98 -1.93
CA ALA A 70 12.16 4.97 -2.93
C ALA A 70 12.04 6.39 -2.34
N VAL A 71 11.42 6.54 -1.17
CA VAL A 71 11.29 7.86 -0.52
C VAL A 71 12.60 8.38 0.05
N SER A 72 13.64 7.56 0.22
CA SER A 72 14.93 8.00 0.78
C SER A 72 15.57 9.14 -0.02
N ARG A 73 15.23 9.26 -1.31
CA ARG A 73 15.64 10.37 -2.17
C ARG A 73 15.17 11.75 -1.67
N VAL A 74 13.98 11.81 -1.07
CA VAL A 74 13.36 13.05 -0.56
C VAL A 74 13.21 13.08 0.97
N ALA A 75 13.40 11.93 1.60
CA ALA A 75 13.40 11.70 3.03
C ALA A 75 14.65 10.90 3.45
N PRO A 76 15.85 11.49 3.33
CA PRO A 76 17.11 10.76 3.54
C PRO A 76 17.39 10.42 5.00
N GLU A 77 16.74 11.11 5.95
CA GLU A 77 16.91 10.84 7.37
C GLU A 77 16.21 9.53 7.73
N ALA A 78 17.00 8.52 8.11
CA ALA A 78 16.50 7.26 8.65
C ALA A 78 16.36 7.38 10.17
N LEU A 79 15.18 7.07 10.69
CA LEU A 79 14.93 6.98 12.12
C LEU A 79 14.69 5.52 12.47
N ALA A 80 15.41 5.02 13.47
CA ALA A 80 15.19 3.70 14.03
C ALA A 80 14.21 3.80 15.19
N GLY A 81 13.21 2.93 15.21
CA GLY A 81 12.28 2.77 16.31
C GLY A 81 12.20 1.31 16.75
N VAL A 82 11.57 1.08 17.88
CA VAL A 82 11.23 -0.26 18.36
C VAL A 82 9.74 -0.28 18.63
N VAL A 83 9.06 -1.26 18.06
CA VAL A 83 7.66 -1.54 18.33
C VAL A 83 7.59 -2.84 19.11
N GLU A 84 7.18 -2.74 20.36
CA GLU A 84 6.84 -3.90 21.19
C GLU A 84 5.60 -4.60 20.61
N VAL A 85 5.61 -5.94 20.52
CA VAL A 85 4.42 -6.75 20.20
C VAL A 85 3.99 -7.63 21.40
N PRO A 86 2.71 -8.06 21.51
CA PRO A 86 2.15 -8.70 22.71
C PRO A 86 2.87 -9.95 23.22
N ASP A 87 3.59 -10.67 22.36
CA ASP A 87 4.43 -11.82 22.75
C ASP A 87 5.74 -11.40 23.46
N GLY A 88 5.90 -10.10 23.76
CA GLY A 88 7.07 -9.53 24.43
C GLY A 88 8.30 -9.36 23.54
N ALA A 89 8.13 -9.50 22.22
CA ALA A 89 9.21 -9.31 21.26
C ALA A 89 9.31 -7.84 20.81
N ASP A 90 10.52 -7.31 20.82
CA ASP A 90 10.84 -6.00 20.26
C ASP A 90 11.07 -6.13 18.76
N VAL A 91 10.24 -5.45 17.96
CA VAL A 91 10.39 -5.41 16.50
C VAL A 91 11.10 -4.11 16.12
N PRO A 92 12.34 -4.16 15.62
CA PRO A 92 12.99 -2.97 15.09
C PRO A 92 12.27 -2.50 13.83
N VAL A 93 11.96 -1.21 13.76
CA VAL A 93 11.30 -0.58 12.62
C VAL A 93 12.12 0.60 12.11
N ALA A 94 12.05 0.85 10.81
CA ALA A 94 12.64 2.01 10.18
C ALA A 94 11.54 2.99 9.73
N LEU A 95 11.79 4.27 9.94
CA LEU A 95 11.03 5.38 9.39
C LEU A 95 11.94 6.24 8.52
N ARG A 96 11.37 6.94 7.54
CA ARG A 96 12.09 7.94 6.74
C ARG A 96 11.50 9.32 7.00
N ARG A 97 12.35 10.34 7.17
CA ARG A 97 11.92 11.72 7.41
C ARG A 97 12.50 12.68 6.39
N SER A 98 11.64 13.53 5.84
CA SER A 98 12.06 14.65 5.01
C SER A 98 12.50 15.82 5.87
N ARG A 99 13.77 16.24 5.75
CA ARG A 99 14.28 17.43 6.45
C ARG A 99 13.65 18.73 5.93
N VAL A 100 13.13 18.71 4.70
CA VAL A 100 12.53 19.88 4.05
C VAL A 100 11.08 20.04 4.47
N THR A 101 10.28 18.98 4.36
CA THR A 101 8.83 19.05 4.62
C THR A 101 8.44 18.61 6.03
N GLY A 102 9.33 17.94 6.76
CA GLY A 102 9.01 17.29 8.04
C GLY A 102 8.15 16.03 7.89
N THR A 103 7.81 15.61 6.66
CA THR A 103 7.01 14.41 6.42
C THR A 103 7.74 13.16 6.90
N VAL A 104 7.04 12.29 7.62
CA VAL A 104 7.52 10.97 8.03
C VAL A 104 6.80 9.89 7.24
N TYR A 105 7.57 8.93 6.73
CA TYR A 105 7.09 7.76 6.00
C TYR A 105 7.33 6.52 6.85
N ALA A 106 6.28 5.71 6.98
CA ALA A 106 6.26 4.45 7.70
C ALA A 106 5.68 3.36 6.79
N ASP A 107 6.09 2.11 7.02
CA ASP A 107 5.52 0.95 6.34
C ASP A 107 5.00 -0.07 7.35
N ALA A 108 3.71 -0.37 7.27
CA ALA A 108 3.03 -1.33 8.14
C ALA A 108 3.48 -2.78 7.90
N SER A 109 4.08 -3.09 6.75
CA SER A 109 4.53 -4.45 6.42
C SER A 109 5.73 -4.91 7.27
N GLN A 110 6.45 -3.96 7.90
CA GLN A 110 7.56 -4.23 8.84
C GLN A 110 7.11 -4.98 10.09
N LEU A 111 5.82 -4.92 10.41
CA LEU A 111 5.28 -5.47 11.64
C LEU A 111 4.63 -6.84 11.40
N PRO A 112 4.84 -7.80 12.33
CA PRO A 112 4.04 -9.00 12.33
C PRO A 112 2.58 -8.65 12.65
N ALA A 113 1.68 -9.50 12.22
CA ALA A 113 0.32 -9.45 12.73
C ALA A 113 0.28 -10.03 14.14
N GLU A 114 -0.30 -9.28 15.08
CA GLU A 114 -0.52 -9.77 16.43
C GLU A 114 -1.68 -10.79 16.40
N ARG A 115 -1.52 -11.92 17.11
CA ARG A 115 -2.62 -12.85 17.28
C ARG A 115 -3.67 -12.20 18.18
N GLY A 116 -4.87 -11.94 17.66
CA GLY A 116 -6.02 -11.62 18.50
C GLY A 116 -6.42 -12.83 19.35
N ALA A 117 -7.50 -12.70 20.14
CA ALA A 117 -7.96 -13.81 20.96
C ALA A 117 -8.25 -15.04 20.09
N ALA A 118 -7.62 -16.15 20.44
CA ALA A 118 -7.93 -17.45 19.87
C ALA A 118 -9.41 -17.75 20.08
N ARG A 119 -10.07 -18.24 19.03
CA ARG A 119 -11.46 -18.70 19.12
C ARG A 119 -11.54 -20.21 19.22
N GLU A 120 -12.64 -20.68 19.80
CA GLU A 120 -13.07 -22.07 19.67
C GLU A 120 -13.12 -22.44 18.18
N ALA A 121 -12.51 -23.57 17.84
CA ALA A 121 -12.30 -23.94 16.45
C ALA A 121 -13.64 -24.19 15.74
N GLY A 122 -13.81 -23.59 14.57
CA GLY A 122 -14.80 -24.06 13.60
C GLY A 122 -14.25 -25.28 12.87
N THR A 123 -15.12 -26.24 12.54
CA THR A 123 -14.80 -27.36 11.65
C THR A 123 -15.34 -27.06 10.25
N ASP A 124 -14.55 -27.28 9.19
CA ASP A 124 -15.13 -27.33 7.83
C ASP A 124 -16.12 -28.48 7.69
N ALA A 125 -16.83 -28.45 6.56
CA ALA A 125 -17.50 -29.60 5.96
C ALA A 125 -16.63 -30.87 5.84
N ARG A 126 -15.31 -30.84 6.11
CA ARG A 126 -14.40 -31.99 6.11
C ARG A 126 -13.91 -32.39 7.52
N GLY A 127 -14.38 -31.71 8.58
CA GLY A 127 -14.01 -31.99 9.97
C GLY A 127 -12.64 -31.47 10.43
N ALA A 128 -11.94 -30.66 9.62
CA ALA A 128 -10.69 -30.02 10.02
C ALA A 128 -10.99 -28.77 10.87
N SER A 129 -10.42 -28.73 12.08
CA SER A 129 -10.54 -27.58 12.99
C SER A 129 -9.60 -26.45 12.53
N TRP A 130 -10.12 -25.28 12.15
CA TRP A 130 -9.29 -24.07 12.01
C TRP A 130 -9.35 -23.23 13.27
N ARG A 131 -8.19 -22.75 13.71
CA ARG A 131 -8.04 -21.73 14.76
C ARG A 131 -7.30 -20.54 14.17
N ASP A 132 -8.02 -19.66 13.50
CA ASP A 132 -7.45 -18.39 13.06
C ASP A 132 -8.09 -17.27 13.88
N ALA A 133 -7.32 -16.76 14.84
CA ALA A 133 -7.66 -15.51 15.48
C ALA A 133 -7.56 -14.38 14.44
N PRO A 134 -8.48 -13.39 14.44
CA PRO A 134 -8.28 -12.18 13.66
C PRO A 134 -6.93 -11.56 14.02
N ARG A 135 -6.21 -11.10 13.00
CA ARG A 135 -4.87 -10.55 13.13
C ARG A 135 -4.96 -9.08 13.47
N SER A 136 -4.51 -8.69 14.65
CA SER A 136 -4.67 -7.32 15.10
C SER A 136 -3.66 -6.37 14.47
N SER A 137 -4.09 -5.13 14.27
CA SER A 137 -3.28 -3.98 13.84
C SER A 137 -2.66 -3.18 15.00
N GLY A 138 -2.67 -3.70 16.23
CA GLY A 138 -2.15 -3.01 17.43
C GLY A 138 -0.73 -2.46 17.27
N ALA A 139 0.21 -3.29 16.82
CA ALA A 139 1.59 -2.90 16.51
C ALA A 139 1.65 -1.71 15.53
N VAL A 140 0.75 -1.66 14.55
CA VAL A 140 0.68 -0.55 13.58
C VAL A 140 0.26 0.74 14.27
N GLY A 141 -0.61 0.68 15.29
CA GLY A 141 -0.93 1.82 16.15
C GLY A 141 0.30 2.40 16.85
N ARG A 142 1.18 1.53 17.36
CA ARG A 142 2.45 1.94 17.99
C ARG A 142 3.41 2.58 16.96
N LEU A 143 3.49 2.00 15.77
CA LEU A 143 4.27 2.57 14.65
C LEU A 143 3.75 3.96 14.24
N VAL A 144 2.42 4.13 14.16
CA VAL A 144 1.81 5.42 13.85
C VAL A 144 2.09 6.45 14.94
N ALA A 145 2.02 6.07 16.23
CA ALA A 145 2.38 6.95 17.33
C ALA A 145 3.84 7.43 17.23
N LEU A 146 4.79 6.50 17.00
CA LEU A 146 6.20 6.83 16.77
C LEU A 146 6.38 7.78 15.58
N ALA A 147 5.67 7.54 14.48
CA ALA A 147 5.75 8.37 13.29
C ALA A 147 5.16 9.77 13.50
N VAL A 148 4.06 9.89 14.25
CA VAL A 148 3.46 11.17 14.64
C VAL A 148 4.43 11.98 15.50
N ASP A 149 5.05 11.35 16.49
CA ASP A 149 6.05 12.01 17.34
C ASP A 149 7.26 12.50 16.52
N ALA A 150 7.76 11.68 15.60
CA ALA A 150 8.85 12.05 14.70
C ALA A 150 8.47 13.15 13.69
N ALA A 151 7.18 13.25 13.33
CA ALA A 151 6.67 14.24 12.38
C ALA A 151 6.43 15.62 13.03
N ARG A 152 6.39 15.71 14.37
CA ARG A 152 6.25 16.99 15.08
C ARG A 152 7.44 17.89 14.78
N ALA A 153 7.14 19.15 14.44
CA ALA A 153 8.16 20.17 14.28
C ALA A 153 8.71 20.62 15.64
N SER A 154 9.88 21.24 15.66
CA SER A 154 10.53 21.70 16.90
C SER A 154 9.71 22.75 17.66
N ASP A 155 8.79 23.44 16.98
CA ASP A 155 7.85 24.41 17.54
C ASP A 155 6.51 23.78 17.99
N GLY A 156 6.41 22.45 17.96
CA GLY A 156 5.23 21.68 18.36
C GLY A 156 4.15 21.56 17.30
N ARG A 157 4.31 22.13 16.09
CA ARG A 157 3.31 22.00 15.03
C ARG A 157 3.22 20.56 14.52
N PRO A 158 2.01 20.05 14.25
CA PRO A 158 1.84 18.71 13.70
C PRO A 158 2.39 18.61 12.27
N GLY A 159 3.01 17.48 11.97
CA GLY A 159 3.53 17.17 10.65
C GLY A 159 2.59 16.32 9.80
N ARG A 160 3.15 15.74 8.74
CA ARG A 160 2.49 14.77 7.86
C ARG A 160 3.10 13.39 8.08
N VAL A 161 2.24 12.39 8.23
CA VAL A 161 2.62 10.98 8.33
C VAL A 161 2.03 10.23 7.13
N VAL A 162 2.89 9.56 6.37
CA VAL A 162 2.50 8.65 5.30
C VAL A 162 2.71 7.22 5.77
N LEU A 163 1.63 6.45 5.85
CA LEU A 163 1.65 5.04 6.20
C LEU A 163 1.39 4.20 4.95
N ALA A 164 2.40 3.47 4.47
CA ALA A 164 2.18 2.42 3.49
C ALA A 164 1.44 1.26 4.16
N THR A 165 0.26 0.91 3.62
CA THR A 165 -0.63 -0.11 4.21
C THR A 165 -0.54 -1.46 3.51
N GLY A 166 0.01 -1.52 2.30
CA GLY A 166 0.14 -2.76 1.55
C GLY A 166 1.20 -3.69 2.16
N GLY A 167 0.96 -4.99 2.08
CA GLY A 167 1.81 -6.01 2.72
C GLY A 167 1.62 -6.14 4.23
N ALA A 168 0.80 -5.28 4.86
CA ALA A 168 0.40 -5.46 6.26
C ALA A 168 -0.35 -6.77 6.46
N ARG A 169 -0.15 -7.39 7.63
CA ARG A 169 -0.64 -8.74 7.94
C ARG A 169 -1.90 -8.74 8.80
N SER A 170 -2.32 -7.57 9.28
CA SER A 170 -3.55 -7.38 10.06
C SER A 170 -4.79 -7.67 9.23
N HIS A 171 -5.88 -8.04 9.91
CA HIS A 171 -7.22 -8.26 9.35
C HIS A 171 -8.29 -8.03 10.42
N ASP A 172 -8.34 -6.80 10.96
CA ASP A 172 -9.23 -6.41 12.05
C ASP A 172 -9.94 -5.06 11.80
N ALA A 173 -10.03 -4.63 10.54
CA ALA A 173 -10.56 -3.32 10.13
C ALA A 173 -9.80 -2.13 10.78
N GLY A 174 -8.53 -2.35 11.16
CA GLY A 174 -7.71 -1.34 11.83
C GLY A 174 -8.12 -1.06 13.28
N ALA A 175 -8.97 -1.90 13.88
CA ALA A 175 -9.47 -1.68 15.24
C ALA A 175 -8.34 -1.70 16.29
N GLY A 176 -7.37 -2.59 16.16
CA GLY A 176 -6.19 -2.62 17.04
C GLY A 176 -5.39 -1.32 16.98
N MET A 177 -5.15 -0.80 15.78
CA MET A 177 -4.48 0.49 15.58
C MET A 177 -5.21 1.63 16.31
N VAL A 178 -6.53 1.71 16.18
CA VAL A 178 -7.35 2.74 16.85
C VAL A 178 -7.28 2.62 18.37
N ARG A 179 -7.43 1.42 18.93
CA ARG A 179 -7.37 1.19 20.39
C ARG A 179 -6.01 1.57 20.98
N VAL A 180 -4.92 1.17 20.33
CA VAL A 180 -3.57 1.54 20.77
C VAL A 180 -3.36 3.06 20.73
N LEU A 181 -3.81 3.73 19.67
CA LEU A 181 -3.74 5.19 19.61
C LEU A 181 -4.63 5.87 20.67
N ALA A 182 -5.74 5.25 21.06
CA ALA A 182 -6.60 5.71 22.15
C ALA A 182 -5.98 5.49 23.55
N GLY A 183 -4.81 4.85 23.64
CA GLY A 183 -4.11 4.58 24.90
C GLY A 183 -4.53 3.26 25.57
N GLU A 184 -5.28 2.40 24.89
CA GLU A 184 -5.60 1.07 25.39
C GLU A 184 -4.43 0.12 25.18
N VAL A 185 -4.16 -0.73 26.19
CA VAL A 185 -3.19 -1.80 26.03
C VAL A 185 -3.74 -2.80 25.01
N ALA A 186 -2.89 -3.22 24.06
CA ALA A 186 -3.18 -4.29 23.12
C ALA A 186 -3.25 -5.63 23.87
N ASP A 187 -4.21 -5.77 24.78
CA ASP A 187 -4.54 -7.08 25.33
C ASP A 187 -5.12 -7.90 24.17
N GLY A 188 -4.62 -9.12 23.99
CA GLY A 188 -5.01 -10.06 22.94
C GLY A 188 -6.47 -10.51 23.01
N GLY A 189 -7.40 -9.67 23.46
CA GLY A 189 -8.84 -9.81 23.34
C GLY A 189 -9.27 -9.62 21.89
N GLY A 190 -10.08 -10.55 21.38
CA GLY A 190 -10.55 -10.54 20.00
C GLY A 190 -11.32 -9.27 19.66
N VAL A 191 -11.70 -9.16 18.38
CA VAL A 191 -12.59 -8.11 17.89
C VAL A 191 -13.87 -8.08 18.76
N GLY A 192 -13.93 -7.20 19.76
CA GLY A 192 -15.11 -7.00 20.63
C GLY A 192 -14.97 -7.25 22.14
N ALA A 193 -13.78 -7.52 22.70
CA ALA A 193 -13.63 -7.73 24.16
C ALA A 193 -13.45 -6.41 24.94
N GLY A 194 -14.46 -5.56 24.88
CA GLY A 194 -14.57 -4.31 25.64
C GLY A 194 -15.72 -3.51 25.07
N ARG A 195 -16.77 -3.24 25.85
CA ARG A 195 -17.83 -2.27 25.50
C ARG A 195 -17.29 -0.84 25.61
N ALA A 196 -16.06 -0.61 25.17
CA ALA A 196 -15.53 0.73 25.04
C ALA A 196 -16.38 1.45 23.97
N ASP A 197 -16.74 2.68 24.29
CA ASP A 197 -17.52 3.52 23.39
C ASP A 197 -16.63 3.80 22.18
N ALA A 198 -16.95 3.22 21.02
CA ALA A 198 -16.20 3.43 19.79
C ALA A 198 -16.05 4.93 19.44
N ALA A 199 -16.99 5.78 19.89
CA ALA A 199 -16.86 7.22 19.75
C ALA A 199 -15.84 7.82 20.73
N HIS A 200 -15.69 7.27 21.93
CA HIS A 200 -14.62 7.64 22.85
C HIS A 200 -13.25 7.20 22.30
N GLU A 201 -13.11 5.93 21.91
CA GLU A 201 -11.87 5.40 21.31
C GLU A 201 -11.42 6.26 20.12
N LEU A 202 -12.35 6.58 19.20
CA LEU A 202 -12.00 7.34 18.01
C LEU A 202 -11.62 8.80 18.33
N ARG A 203 -12.26 9.43 19.32
CA ARG A 203 -11.86 10.78 19.79
C ARG A 203 -10.48 10.74 20.41
N ALA A 204 -10.22 9.81 21.32
CA ALA A 204 -8.92 9.66 21.98
C ALA A 204 -7.80 9.38 20.98
N ALA A 205 -8.04 8.49 20.00
CA ALA A 205 -7.09 8.23 18.93
C ALA A 205 -6.82 9.47 18.06
N ARG A 206 -7.85 10.26 17.72
CA ARG A 206 -7.67 11.53 16.98
C ARG A 206 -6.89 12.56 17.81
N ASP A 207 -7.13 12.64 19.11
CA ASP A 207 -6.41 13.52 20.02
C ASP A 207 -4.92 13.12 20.11
N ALA A 208 -4.62 11.82 20.13
CA ALA A 208 -3.25 11.30 20.10
C ALA A 208 -2.49 11.65 18.82
N LEU A 209 -3.18 11.72 17.67
CA LEU A 209 -2.58 12.22 16.42
C LEU A 209 -2.18 13.70 16.53
N GLY A 210 -2.74 14.47 17.47
CA GLY A 210 -2.36 15.86 17.74
C GLY A 210 -2.49 16.78 16.52
N GLY A 211 -3.43 16.51 15.62
CA GLY A 211 -3.60 17.24 14.37
C GLY A 211 -2.64 16.85 13.24
N ALA A 212 -1.86 15.78 13.38
CA ALA A 212 -1.02 15.25 12.31
C ALA A 212 -1.86 14.87 11.08
N ARG A 213 -1.36 15.22 9.89
CA ARG A 213 -1.99 14.83 8.63
C ARG A 213 -1.60 13.39 8.32
N LEU A 214 -2.51 12.46 8.59
CA LEU A 214 -2.32 11.05 8.31
C LEU A 214 -2.78 10.70 6.88
N VAL A 215 -1.89 10.12 6.10
CA VAL A 215 -2.15 9.63 4.74
C VAL A 215 -1.86 8.13 4.69
N ALA A 216 -2.85 7.33 4.33
CA ALA A 216 -2.63 5.93 3.96
C ALA A 216 -2.22 5.87 2.49
N ALA A 217 -0.97 5.48 2.24
CA ALA A 217 -0.48 5.08 0.93
C ALA A 217 -0.97 3.65 0.64
N VAL A 218 -2.14 3.55 -0.01
CA VAL A 218 -2.81 2.27 -0.27
C VAL A 218 -2.25 1.62 -1.52
N ALA A 219 -1.86 0.35 -1.42
CA ALA A 219 -1.32 -0.38 -2.57
C ALA A 219 -2.40 -0.90 -3.52
N THR A 220 -3.66 -0.89 -3.09
CA THR A 220 -4.82 -1.42 -3.80
C THR A 220 -6.01 -0.50 -3.61
N ASP A 221 -6.93 -0.48 -4.56
CA ASP A 221 -8.22 0.21 -4.46
C ASP A 221 -9.33 -0.61 -3.77
N VAL A 222 -8.99 -1.80 -3.25
CA VAL A 222 -9.93 -2.74 -2.63
C VAL A 222 -10.75 -2.07 -1.52
N PRO A 223 -12.09 -2.13 -1.55
CA PRO A 223 -12.93 -1.66 -0.45
C PRO A 223 -12.79 -2.57 0.78
N LEU A 224 -13.28 -2.14 1.94
CA LEU A 224 -13.23 -2.96 3.15
C LEU A 224 -14.12 -4.21 3.01
N LEU A 225 -15.34 -4.01 2.51
CA LEU A 225 -16.39 -5.03 2.48
C LEU A 225 -16.89 -5.29 1.06
N GLY A 226 -17.59 -6.41 0.88
CA GLY A 226 -18.28 -6.81 -0.34
C GLY A 226 -17.58 -7.94 -1.10
N LEU A 227 -18.10 -8.26 -2.28
CA LEU A 227 -17.63 -9.37 -3.12
C LEU A 227 -16.15 -9.27 -3.53
N HIS A 228 -15.62 -8.04 -3.52
CA HIS A 228 -14.22 -7.74 -3.82
C HIS A 228 -13.53 -7.03 -2.65
N GLY A 229 -14.07 -7.18 -1.43
CA GLY A 229 -13.57 -6.55 -0.21
C GLY A 229 -12.29 -7.18 0.34
N ALA A 230 -11.80 -6.69 1.47
CA ALA A 230 -10.54 -7.12 2.07
C ALA A 230 -10.49 -8.64 2.27
N SER A 231 -11.57 -9.25 2.80
CA SER A 231 -11.61 -10.68 3.09
C SER A 231 -11.61 -11.54 1.82
N ALA A 232 -12.18 -11.06 0.72
CA ALA A 232 -12.16 -11.77 -0.56
C ALA A 232 -10.73 -11.95 -1.10
N THR A 233 -9.82 -11.02 -0.78
CA THR A 233 -8.40 -11.10 -1.19
C THR A 233 -7.59 -12.16 -0.46
N LEU A 234 -8.12 -12.72 0.63
CA LEU A 234 -7.44 -13.78 1.39
C LEU A 234 -7.39 -15.11 0.62
N ALA A 235 -8.26 -15.29 -0.39
CA ALA A 235 -8.21 -16.45 -1.28
C ALA A 235 -6.88 -16.56 -2.05
N ASP A 236 -6.26 -15.42 -2.42
CA ASP A 236 -4.93 -15.38 -3.05
C ASP A 236 -3.84 -15.89 -2.09
N HIS A 237 -4.13 -15.89 -0.80
CA HIS A 237 -3.28 -16.41 0.26
C HIS A 237 -3.74 -17.78 0.73
N GLY A 238 -4.66 -18.43 0.01
CA GLY A 238 -5.12 -19.79 0.28
C GLY A 238 -5.99 -19.95 1.53
N VAL A 239 -6.54 -18.86 2.07
CA VAL A 239 -7.55 -18.92 3.13
C VAL A 239 -8.85 -19.51 2.56
N ASP A 240 -9.48 -20.42 3.30
CA ASP A 240 -10.73 -21.05 2.89
C ASP A 240 -11.87 -20.02 2.75
N GLY A 241 -12.75 -20.23 1.79
CA GLY A 241 -13.86 -19.32 1.50
C GLY A 241 -14.82 -19.12 2.67
N ALA A 242 -15.07 -20.16 3.48
CA ALA A 242 -15.93 -20.04 4.67
C ALA A 242 -15.24 -19.18 5.74
N VAL A 243 -13.94 -19.36 5.95
CA VAL A 243 -13.15 -18.53 6.88
C VAL A 243 -13.14 -17.07 6.43
N ALA A 244 -12.94 -16.82 5.12
CA ALA A 244 -12.99 -15.47 4.57
C ALA A 244 -14.38 -14.81 4.77
N GLN A 245 -15.47 -15.56 4.63
CA GLN A 245 -16.83 -15.06 4.89
C GLN A 245 -17.08 -14.76 6.37
N ASP A 246 -16.51 -15.54 7.29
CA ASP A 246 -16.59 -15.29 8.73
C ASP A 246 -15.87 -13.98 9.09
N LEU A 247 -14.65 -13.80 8.59
CA LEU A 247 -13.87 -12.58 8.74
C LEU A 247 -14.59 -11.36 8.15
N GLU A 248 -15.23 -11.52 6.98
CA GLU A 248 -16.03 -10.47 6.35
C GLU A 248 -17.17 -9.97 7.25
N ARG A 249 -17.88 -10.90 7.91
CA ARG A 249 -18.96 -10.55 8.87
C ARG A 249 -18.41 -9.76 10.06
N GLU A 250 -17.20 -10.07 10.51
CA GLU A 250 -16.54 -9.36 11.61
C GLU A 250 -16.09 -7.96 11.21
N LEU A 251 -15.44 -7.82 10.04
CA LEU A 251 -15.09 -6.52 9.49
C LEU A 251 -16.36 -5.67 9.34
N GLY A 252 -17.48 -6.27 8.91
CA GLY A 252 -18.78 -5.62 8.83
C GLY A 252 -19.27 -5.09 10.18
N ALA A 253 -19.12 -5.88 11.24
CA ALA A 253 -19.50 -5.45 12.59
C ALA A 253 -18.62 -4.30 13.11
N VAL A 254 -17.30 -4.33 12.84
CA VAL A 254 -16.39 -3.22 13.17
C VAL A 254 -16.75 -1.97 12.37
N ALA A 255 -17.01 -2.12 11.07
CA ALA A 255 -17.35 -1.02 10.18
C ALA A 255 -18.64 -0.31 10.63
N ALA A 256 -19.67 -1.08 10.97
CA ALA A 256 -20.94 -0.53 11.47
C ALA A 256 -20.76 0.27 12.77
N ARG A 257 -20.00 -0.24 13.75
CA ARG A 257 -19.72 0.48 15.01
C ARG A 257 -18.90 1.75 14.76
N THR A 258 -17.88 1.66 13.91
CA THR A 258 -16.98 2.78 13.61
C THR A 258 -17.72 3.88 12.85
N ALA A 259 -18.57 3.54 11.88
CA ALA A 259 -19.37 4.52 11.15
C ALA A 259 -20.36 5.25 12.06
N ALA A 260 -21.05 4.52 12.95
CA ALA A 260 -21.93 5.12 13.95
C ALA A 260 -21.16 6.08 14.89
N ALA A 261 -19.93 5.71 15.28
CA ALA A 261 -19.05 6.57 16.07
C ALA A 261 -18.63 7.83 15.32
N VAL A 262 -18.20 7.72 14.06
CA VAL A 262 -17.82 8.85 13.21
C VAL A 262 -18.97 9.84 13.07
N ASP A 263 -20.18 9.36 12.80
CA ASP A 263 -21.39 10.20 12.70
C ASP A 263 -21.69 10.90 14.04
N GLY A 264 -21.56 10.19 15.16
CA GLY A 264 -21.76 10.75 16.51
C GLY A 264 -20.70 11.76 16.94
N ILE A 265 -19.50 11.73 16.37
CA ILE A 265 -18.41 12.70 16.63
C ILE A 265 -18.54 13.96 15.77
N ALA A 266 -19.34 13.94 14.71
CA ALA A 266 -19.53 15.07 13.80
C ALA A 266 -20.85 15.86 14.01
N PRO A 267 -21.21 16.35 15.23
CA PRO A 267 -22.39 17.18 15.38
C PRO A 267 -22.07 18.62 14.94
N GLY A 268 -22.23 18.91 13.64
CA GLY A 268 -22.30 20.29 13.12
C GLY A 268 -21.20 20.75 12.15
N GLY A 269 -21.16 20.19 10.94
CA GLY A 269 -20.75 20.93 9.72
C GLY A 269 -19.28 20.85 9.27
N ALA A 270 -19.05 20.30 8.07
CA ALA A 270 -18.28 20.92 6.96
C ALA A 270 -18.03 19.88 5.86
N GLY A 271 -19.01 19.74 4.96
CA GLY A 271 -18.93 18.96 3.73
C GLY A 271 -20.27 19.10 3.03
N SER A 272 -20.28 19.88 1.94
CA SER A 272 -21.43 20.30 1.14
C SER A 272 -22.63 19.35 1.18
N VAL A 273 -23.83 19.92 1.39
CA VAL A 273 -25.12 19.22 1.30
C VAL A 273 -25.48 18.90 -0.17
N VAL A 274 -24.69 19.35 -1.14
CA VAL A 274 -24.90 19.05 -2.56
C VAL A 274 -24.15 17.75 -2.91
N GLY A 275 -24.91 16.67 -3.18
CA GLY A 275 -24.38 15.38 -3.64
C GLY A 275 -24.42 14.23 -2.62
N ARG A 276 -25.02 14.42 -1.43
CA ARG A 276 -25.22 13.29 -0.50
C ARG A 276 -26.30 12.37 -1.02
N ASP A 277 -25.94 11.13 -1.35
CA ASP A 277 -26.90 10.05 -1.44
C ASP A 277 -27.37 9.70 -0.01
N LEU A 278 -28.51 10.27 0.39
CA LEU A 278 -29.16 10.04 1.68
C LEU A 278 -29.65 8.60 1.86
N LEU A 279 -29.60 7.77 0.80
CA LEU A 279 -29.96 6.35 0.83
C LEU A 279 -28.75 5.45 1.13
N ALA A 280 -27.52 5.92 0.94
CA ALA A 280 -26.32 5.21 1.36
C ALA A 280 -26.12 5.37 2.88
N ARG A 281 -26.25 4.26 3.62
CA ARG A 281 -25.90 4.21 5.05
C ARG A 281 -24.43 4.64 5.25
N ALA A 282 -24.12 5.29 6.37
CA ALA A 282 -22.79 5.85 6.64
C ALA A 282 -21.67 4.79 6.70
N ASP A 283 -21.99 3.56 7.09
CA ASP A 283 -21.11 2.38 7.04
C ASP A 283 -20.68 2.04 5.61
N ALA A 284 -21.62 2.06 4.66
CA ALA A 284 -21.35 1.83 3.24
C ALA A 284 -20.43 2.90 2.63
N ARG A 285 -20.41 4.12 3.19
CA ARG A 285 -19.55 5.20 2.68
C ARG A 285 -18.09 5.01 3.05
N LEU A 286 -17.77 4.78 4.32
CA LEU A 286 -16.38 4.58 4.75
C LEU A 286 -15.83 3.23 4.30
N ALA A 287 -16.61 2.16 4.44
CA ALA A 287 -16.20 0.81 4.03
C ALA A 287 -16.07 0.68 2.51
N GLY A 288 -16.78 1.50 1.74
CA GLY A 288 -16.75 1.52 0.28
C GLY A 288 -15.69 2.44 -0.34
N LEU A 289 -14.91 3.18 0.46
CA LEU A 289 -13.85 4.04 -0.10
C LEU A 289 -12.81 3.17 -0.85
N PRO A 290 -12.34 3.62 -2.03
CA PRO A 290 -11.22 2.96 -2.70
C PRO A 290 -9.99 2.87 -1.77
N GLY A 291 -9.53 1.64 -1.55
CA GLY A 291 -8.41 1.33 -0.66
C GLY A 291 -8.76 1.20 0.82
N ALA A 292 -10.03 1.30 1.22
CA ALA A 292 -10.46 1.08 2.60
C ALA A 292 -10.08 -0.31 3.12
N GLY A 293 -10.02 -1.33 2.26
CA GLY A 293 -9.63 -2.68 2.62
C GLY A 293 -8.12 -2.92 2.68
N SER A 294 -7.30 -1.93 2.28
CA SER A 294 -5.84 -2.08 2.28
C SER A 294 -5.31 -2.42 3.68
N GLY A 295 -4.40 -3.38 3.76
CA GLY A 295 -3.83 -3.87 5.02
C GLY A 295 -4.83 -4.54 5.96
N GLY A 296 -5.89 -5.17 5.43
CA GLY A 296 -6.96 -5.76 6.22
C GLY A 296 -7.85 -4.73 6.92
N GLY A 297 -7.92 -3.53 6.33
CA GLY A 297 -8.73 -2.41 6.80
C GLY A 297 -7.99 -1.30 7.56
N LEU A 298 -6.66 -1.24 7.45
CA LEU A 298 -5.89 -0.07 7.90
C LEU A 298 -6.33 1.20 7.16
N GLY A 299 -6.62 1.10 5.86
CA GLY A 299 -7.18 2.20 5.09
C GLY A 299 -8.50 2.70 5.69
N PHE A 300 -9.43 1.79 6.01
CA PHE A 300 -10.68 2.12 6.67
C PHE A 300 -10.47 2.87 8.00
N ALA A 301 -9.56 2.39 8.86
CA ALA A 301 -9.29 3.05 10.13
C ALA A 301 -8.62 4.43 9.96
N VAL A 302 -7.71 4.60 9.00
CA VAL A 302 -7.14 5.93 8.67
C VAL A 302 -8.24 6.89 8.21
N ALA A 303 -9.16 6.45 7.35
CA ALA A 303 -10.30 7.28 6.94
C ALA A 303 -11.23 7.61 8.13
N ALA A 304 -11.50 6.65 9.02
CA ALA A 304 -12.27 6.89 10.24
C ALA A 304 -11.60 7.91 11.17
N LEU A 305 -10.26 7.92 11.24
CA LEU A 305 -9.49 8.92 11.98
C LEU A 305 -9.45 10.31 11.31
N GLY A 306 -10.06 10.47 10.12
CA GLY A 306 -10.06 11.72 9.35
C GLY A 306 -8.83 11.88 8.45
N GLY A 307 -8.04 10.83 8.27
CA GLY A 307 -6.93 10.78 7.33
C GLY A 307 -7.37 10.59 5.88
N GLN A 308 -6.40 10.62 4.97
CA GLN A 308 -6.63 10.51 3.53
C GLN A 308 -6.16 9.16 3.00
N LEU A 309 -6.93 8.56 2.09
CA LEU A 309 -6.49 7.39 1.33
C LEU A 309 -5.98 7.87 -0.02
N THR A 310 -4.78 7.44 -0.40
CA THR A 310 -4.17 7.83 -1.67
C THR A 310 -3.38 6.64 -2.21
N PRO A 311 -3.48 6.30 -3.51
CA PRO A 311 -2.68 5.24 -4.10
C PRO A 311 -1.18 5.44 -3.80
N ALA A 312 -0.51 4.39 -3.34
CA ALA A 312 0.88 4.48 -2.88
C ALA A 312 1.83 4.99 -3.97
N LEU A 313 1.63 4.54 -5.21
CA LEU A 313 2.42 5.00 -6.36
C LEU A 313 2.17 6.49 -6.66
N HIS A 314 0.96 6.99 -6.44
CA HIS A 314 0.64 8.40 -6.60
C HIS A 314 1.32 9.26 -5.53
N VAL A 315 1.30 8.81 -4.27
CA VAL A 315 2.03 9.45 -3.17
C VAL A 315 3.52 9.50 -3.48
N LEU A 316 4.12 8.36 -3.86
CA LEU A 316 5.53 8.31 -4.22
C LEU A 316 5.86 9.22 -5.39
N ALA A 317 5.15 9.09 -6.50
CA ALA A 317 5.42 9.87 -7.70
C ALA A 317 5.35 11.39 -7.43
N HIS A 318 4.37 11.83 -6.63
CA HIS A 318 4.29 13.22 -6.20
C HIS A 318 5.48 13.60 -5.30
N ASP A 319 5.69 12.85 -4.22
CA ASP A 319 6.66 13.21 -3.18
C ASP A 319 8.11 13.13 -3.68
N VAL A 320 8.44 12.20 -4.60
CA VAL A 320 9.79 12.09 -5.21
C VAL A 320 10.00 13.06 -6.39
N GLY A 321 9.00 13.86 -6.74
CA GLY A 321 9.08 14.87 -7.81
C GLY A 321 9.11 14.28 -9.22
N LEU A 322 8.39 13.18 -9.47
CA LEU A 322 8.35 12.52 -10.78
C LEU A 322 7.96 13.48 -11.92
N ASP A 323 7.00 14.37 -11.70
CA ASP A 323 6.55 15.32 -12.72
C ASP A 323 7.68 16.24 -13.18
N ALA A 324 8.54 16.71 -12.26
CA ALA A 324 9.70 17.52 -12.60
C ALA A 324 10.75 16.71 -13.39
N LEU A 325 10.98 15.46 -13.01
CA LEU A 325 11.88 14.57 -13.73
C LEU A 325 11.38 14.25 -15.14
N LEU A 326 10.06 14.07 -15.30
CA LEU A 326 9.43 13.85 -16.59
C LEU A 326 9.47 15.10 -17.46
N ALA A 327 9.20 16.29 -16.92
CA ALA A 327 9.31 17.54 -17.65
C ALA A 327 10.71 17.77 -18.26
N ASP A 328 11.74 17.19 -17.62
CA ASP A 328 13.11 17.22 -18.09
C ASP A 328 13.51 16.03 -18.99
N ALA A 329 12.69 14.98 -19.11
CA ALA A 329 13.04 13.79 -19.88
C ALA A 329 12.63 13.93 -21.36
N ASP A 330 13.42 13.32 -22.24
CA ASP A 330 13.05 13.11 -23.66
C ASP A 330 12.34 11.75 -23.86
N LEU A 331 12.49 10.83 -22.90
CA LEU A 331 11.90 9.48 -22.90
C LEU A 331 11.79 8.96 -21.46
N ALA A 332 10.66 8.34 -21.14
CA ALA A 332 10.51 7.54 -19.92
C ALA A 332 10.53 6.04 -20.25
N VAL A 333 11.29 5.28 -19.46
CA VAL A 333 11.44 3.82 -19.57
C VAL A 333 10.96 3.21 -18.26
N VAL A 334 9.86 2.48 -18.29
CA VAL A 334 9.36 1.74 -17.13
C VAL A 334 9.87 0.30 -17.20
N VAL A 335 10.49 -0.18 -16.12
CA VAL A 335 11.00 -1.55 -16.00
C VAL A 335 10.14 -2.30 -14.99
N THR A 336 9.50 -3.39 -15.41
CA THR A 336 8.58 -4.19 -14.57
C THR A 336 8.67 -5.67 -14.89
N ALA A 337 8.09 -6.53 -14.06
CA ALA A 337 8.03 -7.97 -14.32
C ALA A 337 7.07 -8.30 -15.48
N GLU A 338 5.88 -7.71 -15.49
CA GLU A 338 4.83 -8.04 -16.45
C GLU A 338 4.02 -6.81 -16.84
N VAL A 339 3.85 -6.55 -18.13
CA VAL A 339 2.85 -5.58 -18.60
C VAL A 339 1.52 -6.31 -18.80
N GLY A 340 0.66 -6.21 -17.78
CA GLY A 340 -0.67 -6.81 -17.71
C GLY A 340 -1.69 -5.90 -17.02
N ALA A 341 -2.85 -6.46 -16.63
CA ALA A 341 -3.98 -5.69 -16.11
C ALA A 341 -3.62 -4.82 -14.89
N HIS A 342 -2.77 -5.32 -13.98
CA HIS A 342 -2.34 -4.57 -12.81
C HIS A 342 -1.51 -3.33 -13.20
N GLU A 343 -0.43 -3.52 -13.98
CA GLU A 343 0.45 -2.43 -14.42
C GLU A 343 -0.27 -1.38 -15.29
N LEU A 344 -1.24 -1.80 -16.11
CA LEU A 344 -2.04 -0.88 -16.92
C LEU A 344 -3.18 -0.19 -16.16
N GLY A 345 -3.62 -0.76 -15.03
CA GLY A 345 -4.73 -0.25 -14.22
C GLY A 345 -4.28 0.67 -13.09
N GLU A 346 -3.50 0.12 -12.15
CA GLU A 346 -3.11 0.78 -10.89
C GLU A 346 -1.59 0.73 -10.61
N GLY A 347 -0.80 0.11 -11.50
CA GLY A 347 0.64 -0.04 -11.35
C GLY A 347 1.47 1.13 -11.89
N ALA A 348 2.79 0.95 -11.83
CA ALA A 348 3.77 2.00 -12.16
C ALA A 348 3.74 2.40 -13.63
N VAL A 349 3.46 1.44 -14.53
CA VAL A 349 3.32 1.73 -15.97
C VAL A 349 2.21 2.75 -16.21
N ARG A 350 1.03 2.55 -15.61
CA ARG A 350 -0.08 3.50 -15.68
C ARG A 350 0.25 4.84 -15.05
N GLU A 351 0.85 4.85 -13.86
CA GLU A 351 1.20 6.08 -13.13
C GLU A 351 2.19 6.94 -13.92
N VAL A 352 3.26 6.32 -14.45
CA VAL A 352 4.28 7.02 -15.25
C VAL A 352 3.68 7.51 -16.57
N ALA A 353 2.92 6.67 -17.29
CA ALA A 353 2.34 7.04 -18.57
C ALA A 353 1.33 8.20 -18.43
N ALA A 354 0.49 8.19 -17.39
CA ALA A 354 -0.47 9.26 -17.12
C ALA A 354 0.20 10.61 -16.88
N ARG A 355 1.30 10.63 -16.11
CA ARG A 355 2.07 11.85 -15.83
C ARG A 355 2.90 12.31 -17.02
N ALA A 356 3.58 11.37 -17.70
CA ALA A 356 4.41 11.66 -18.86
C ALA A 356 3.60 12.30 -20.00
N ALA A 357 2.33 11.88 -20.17
CA ALA A 357 1.41 12.48 -21.13
C ALA A 357 1.19 13.98 -20.90
N GLN A 358 1.20 14.46 -19.65
CA GLN A 358 1.09 15.89 -19.32
C GLN A 358 2.31 16.70 -19.78
N HIS A 359 3.44 16.04 -19.99
CA HIS A 359 4.71 16.61 -20.45
C HIS A 359 5.03 16.26 -21.92
N ALA A 360 4.11 15.57 -22.62
CA ALA A 360 4.31 15.04 -23.97
C ALA A 360 5.56 14.13 -24.12
N VAL A 361 5.93 13.42 -23.05
CA VAL A 361 7.08 12.52 -23.04
C VAL A 361 6.65 11.11 -23.46
N PRO A 362 7.30 10.49 -24.47
CA PRO A 362 7.01 9.12 -24.84
C PRO A 362 7.38 8.16 -23.70
N VAL A 363 6.58 7.11 -23.53
CA VAL A 363 6.79 6.09 -22.49
C VAL A 363 6.92 4.72 -23.12
N ILE A 364 7.99 4.01 -22.80
CA ILE A 364 8.13 2.59 -23.14
C ILE A 364 8.19 1.72 -21.89
N ALA A 365 7.73 0.49 -22.02
CA ALA A 365 7.88 -0.52 -20.98
C ALA A 365 8.85 -1.63 -21.41
N LEU A 366 9.80 -1.95 -20.53
CA LEU A 366 10.63 -3.15 -20.61
C LEU A 366 10.12 -4.13 -19.57
N ALA A 367 9.72 -5.33 -20.00
CA ALA A 367 9.19 -6.34 -19.08
C ALA A 367 9.63 -7.76 -19.40
N ARG A 368 9.56 -8.66 -18.41
CA ARG A 368 9.82 -10.09 -18.66
C ARG A 368 8.75 -10.64 -19.57
N THR A 369 7.50 -10.34 -19.26
CA THR A 369 6.32 -10.76 -20.03
C THR A 369 5.45 -9.56 -20.39
N VAL A 370 4.82 -9.63 -21.56
CA VAL A 370 3.79 -8.68 -21.99
C VAL A 370 2.56 -9.51 -22.33
N VAL A 371 1.54 -9.42 -21.48
CA VAL A 371 0.27 -10.17 -21.64
C VAL A 371 -0.85 -9.26 -22.15
N ALA A 372 -0.71 -7.94 -21.94
CA ALA A 372 -1.65 -6.95 -22.45
C ALA A 372 -1.63 -6.89 -23.98
N GLY A 373 -2.81 -6.78 -24.60
CA GLY A 373 -2.96 -6.59 -26.03
C GLY A 373 -2.56 -5.18 -26.48
N ARG A 374 -2.23 -5.02 -27.77
CA ARG A 374 -1.82 -3.71 -28.34
C ARG A 374 -2.80 -2.57 -28.08
N ARG A 375 -4.11 -2.86 -28.05
CA ARG A 375 -5.14 -1.85 -27.77
C ARG A 375 -5.08 -1.35 -26.33
N GLU A 376 -4.85 -2.26 -25.38
CA GLU A 376 -4.73 -1.93 -23.95
C GLU A 376 -3.45 -1.11 -23.71
N GLN A 377 -2.34 -1.50 -24.34
CA GLN A 377 -1.07 -0.77 -24.28
C GLN A 377 -1.21 0.67 -24.82
N ALA A 378 -1.85 0.82 -25.99
CA ALA A 378 -2.08 2.14 -26.58
C ALA A 378 -3.03 2.99 -25.72
N ALA A 379 -4.09 2.40 -25.16
CA ALA A 379 -5.01 3.08 -24.25
C ALA A 379 -4.33 3.53 -22.95
N ALA A 380 -3.31 2.80 -22.49
CA ALA A 380 -2.49 3.19 -21.35
C ALA A 380 -1.48 4.30 -21.66
N GLY A 381 -1.29 4.68 -22.93
CA GLY A 381 -0.37 5.74 -23.35
C GLY A 381 1.05 5.28 -23.66
N LEU A 382 1.28 3.98 -23.87
CA LEU A 382 2.61 3.45 -24.17
C LEU A 382 2.98 3.63 -25.64
N SER A 383 4.18 4.16 -25.88
CA SER A 383 4.79 4.28 -27.20
C SER A 383 5.43 2.96 -27.67
N GLY A 384 5.73 2.04 -26.75
CA GLY A 384 6.25 0.72 -27.07
C GLY A 384 6.39 -0.18 -25.85
N THR A 385 6.27 -1.49 -26.04
CA THR A 385 6.52 -2.50 -25.02
C THR A 385 7.47 -3.56 -25.55
N TYR A 386 8.46 -3.94 -24.75
CA TYR A 386 9.48 -4.89 -25.14
C TYR A 386 9.62 -5.98 -24.08
N ALA A 387 9.49 -7.24 -24.52
CA ALA A 387 9.59 -8.40 -23.65
C ALA A 387 10.98 -9.06 -23.78
N TRP A 388 11.62 -9.40 -22.66
CA TRP A 388 12.85 -10.23 -22.69
C TRP A 388 12.56 -11.72 -22.55
N GLY A 389 11.37 -12.13 -22.09
CA GLY A 389 11.00 -13.54 -21.99
C GLY A 389 11.98 -14.33 -21.11
N GLY A 390 12.63 -15.33 -21.70
CA GLY A 390 13.69 -16.11 -21.06
C GLY A 390 15.12 -15.67 -21.42
N ASP A 391 15.26 -14.62 -22.22
CA ASP A 391 16.56 -14.08 -22.62
C ASP A 391 17.16 -13.15 -21.55
N ASP A 392 18.42 -12.79 -21.71
CA ASP A 392 19.09 -11.79 -20.87
C ASP A 392 18.43 -10.40 -21.01
N PRO A 393 17.92 -9.80 -19.92
CA PRO A 393 17.32 -8.47 -19.97
C PRO A 393 18.30 -7.39 -20.44
N HIS A 394 19.60 -7.50 -20.17
CA HIS A 394 20.59 -6.50 -20.61
C HIS A 394 20.73 -6.48 -22.14
N ALA A 395 20.70 -7.65 -22.79
CA ALA A 395 20.71 -7.74 -24.23
C ALA A 395 19.48 -7.06 -24.87
N LEU A 396 18.32 -7.10 -24.20
CA LEU A 396 17.13 -6.35 -24.64
C LEU A 396 17.34 -4.84 -24.47
N VAL A 397 17.77 -4.40 -23.28
CA VAL A 397 18.01 -2.97 -22.97
C VAL A 397 18.95 -2.36 -24.01
N ASP A 398 20.03 -3.05 -24.35
CA ASP A 398 21.01 -2.60 -25.34
C ASP A 398 20.41 -2.39 -26.74
N ARG A 399 19.59 -3.34 -27.21
CA ARG A 399 18.92 -3.23 -28.52
C ARG A 399 17.92 -2.09 -28.54
N VAL A 400 17.10 -1.97 -27.49
CA VAL A 400 16.07 -0.93 -27.39
C VAL A 400 16.70 0.44 -27.26
N ALA A 401 17.73 0.61 -26.43
CA ALA A 401 18.45 1.85 -26.27
C ALA A 401 19.02 2.37 -27.59
N ARG A 402 19.64 1.51 -28.41
CA ARG A 402 20.14 1.89 -29.75
C ARG A 402 19.04 2.27 -30.73
N THR A 403 17.85 1.69 -30.60
CA THR A 403 16.70 2.01 -31.44
C THR A 403 16.17 3.40 -31.12
N TRP A 404 16.00 3.69 -29.83
CA TRP A 404 15.42 4.95 -29.36
C TRP A 404 16.41 6.12 -29.33
N ALA A 405 17.71 5.86 -29.33
CA ALA A 405 18.74 6.91 -29.34
C ALA A 405 19.06 7.48 -30.74
N ARG A 406 18.55 6.86 -31.81
CA ARG A 406 18.75 7.30 -33.21
C ARG A 406 17.64 8.23 -33.72
N GLY A 407 16.64 8.50 -32.88
CA GLY A 407 15.50 9.38 -33.18
C GLY A 407 15.79 10.84 -32.94
#